data_AF-A0A0F8YAY3-F1
#
_entry.id   AF-A0A0F8YAY3-F1
#
_cell.length_a   1.000
_cell.length_b   1.000
_cell.length_c   1.000
_cell.angle_alpha   90.00
_cell.angle_beta   90.00
_cell.angle_gamma   90.00
#
_symmetry.space_group_name_H-M   'P 1'
#
loop_
_entity.id
_entity.type
_entity.pdbx_description
1 polymer ?
#
loop_
_entity_poly.entity_id
_entity_poly.type
_entity_poly.pdbx_seq_one_letter_code
_entity_poly.pdbx_strand_id
1 'polypeptide(L)'
;MGSNQHRQDPLSPRHERAIDHLMGGTSKVDAMRLAGFSECYATKHQADFFDRPLMKAALAKRQRSARRRYELDEDWVIQRLMRIANGGEVLAKFKKVQGDGSLAWDFTGATEDELTAINELTVTTRRDAQGDEIIKVKVGSA
;
A
#
# COMPACT_ATOMS: atom_id res chain seq x y z
N MET A 1 -17.73 24.62 44.06
CA MET A 1 -16.45 24.43 43.36
C MET A 1 -16.77 24.08 41.91
N GLY A 2 -16.55 25.00 40.99
CA GLY A 2 -16.95 24.86 39.59
C GLY A 2 -16.06 23.86 38.86
N SER A 3 -16.65 22.73 38.47
CA SER A 3 -16.07 21.79 37.51
C SER A 3 -15.83 22.51 36.17
N ASN A 4 -14.57 22.88 35.92
CA ASN A 4 -14.13 23.50 34.68
C ASN A 4 -14.16 22.44 33.57
N GLN A 5 -15.34 22.25 32.96
CA GLN A 5 -15.49 21.45 31.77
C GLN A 5 -14.67 22.14 30.67
N HIS A 6 -13.49 21.61 30.37
CA HIS A 6 -12.73 22.02 29.20
C HIS A 6 -13.57 21.76 27.95
N ARG A 7 -14.29 22.78 27.48
CA ARG A 7 -14.76 22.84 26.10
C ARG A 7 -13.53 22.58 25.23
N GLN A 8 -13.52 21.49 24.48
CA GLN A 8 -12.47 21.24 23.51
C GLN A 8 -12.70 22.22 22.37
N ASP A 9 -12.14 23.42 22.51
CA ASP A 9 -12.20 24.41 21.45
C ASP A 9 -11.61 23.79 20.17
N PRO A 10 -12.23 24.02 19.00
CA PRO A 10 -11.73 23.48 17.75
C PRO A 10 -10.29 23.95 17.51
N LEU A 11 -9.45 23.07 16.96
CA LEU A 11 -8.07 23.44 16.63
C LEU A 11 -8.07 24.66 15.71
N SER A 12 -7.22 25.64 16.02
CA SER A 12 -6.96 26.73 15.09
C SER A 12 -6.42 26.18 13.76
N PRO A 13 -6.80 26.75 12.60
CA PRO A 13 -6.28 26.33 11.29
C PRO A 13 -4.75 26.31 11.22
N ARG A 14 -4.08 27.21 11.96
CA ARG A 14 -2.61 27.23 12.04
C ARG A 14 -2.04 26.01 12.76
N HIS A 15 -2.73 25.51 13.80
CA HIS A 15 -2.32 24.30 14.52
C HIS A 15 -2.55 23.05 13.68
N GLU A 16 -3.64 23.00 12.92
CA GLU A 16 -3.92 21.90 12.00
C GLU A 16 -2.83 21.74 10.95
N ARG A 17 -2.42 22.86 10.32
CA ARG A 17 -1.30 22.87 9.35
C ARG A 17 0.01 22.37 9.98
N ALA A 18 0.32 22.78 11.21
CA ALA A 18 1.53 22.32 11.90
C ALA A 18 1.51 20.80 12.10
N ILE A 19 0.36 20.24 12.46
CA ILE A 19 0.20 18.78 12.58
C ILE A 19 0.31 18.10 11.21
N ASP A 20 -0.24 18.70 10.13
CA ASP A 20 -0.18 18.11 8.79
C ASP A 20 1.26 18.04 8.26
N HIS A 21 2.03 19.11 8.42
CA HIS A 21 3.45 19.10 8.06
C HIS A 21 4.26 18.09 8.89
N LEU A 22 3.96 17.95 10.19
CA LEU A 22 4.62 16.96 11.04
C LEU A 22 4.28 15.53 10.60
N MET A 23 3.01 15.26 10.28
CA MET A 23 2.57 13.95 9.75
C MET A 23 3.16 13.64 8.36
N GLY A 24 3.53 14.67 7.59
CA GLY A 24 4.27 14.54 6.34
C GLY A 24 5.76 14.21 6.48
N GLY A 25 6.28 14.06 7.71
CA GLY A 25 7.66 13.63 7.98
C GLY A 25 8.67 14.76 8.21
N THR A 26 8.20 16.00 8.39
CA THR A 26 9.10 17.13 8.71
C THR A 26 9.48 17.18 10.19
N SER A 27 10.52 17.94 10.53
CA SER A 27 10.90 18.19 11.93
C SER A 27 9.82 19.02 12.64
N LYS A 28 9.71 18.94 13.97
CA LYS A 28 8.74 19.75 14.74
C LYS A 28 8.91 21.26 14.50
N VAL A 29 10.15 21.70 14.38
CA VAL A 29 10.49 23.11 14.15
C VAL A 29 10.04 23.54 12.74
N ASP A 30 10.36 22.74 11.72
CA ASP A 30 9.94 23.03 10.34
C ASP A 30 8.43 22.96 10.17
N ALA A 31 7.78 22.00 10.81
CA ALA A 31 6.32 21.88 10.79
C ALA A 31 5.63 23.14 11.30
N MET A 32 6.16 23.74 12.38
CA MET A 32 5.66 25.01 12.91
C MET A 32 6.01 26.19 11.99
N ARG A 33 7.23 26.24 11.45
CA ARG A 33 7.64 27.30 10.52
C ARG A 33 6.76 27.32 9.27
N LEU A 34 6.54 26.17 8.64
CA LEU A 34 5.69 26.00 7.47
C LEU A 34 4.21 26.33 7.76
N ALA A 35 3.76 26.08 8.99
CA ALA A 35 2.42 26.47 9.41
C ALA A 35 2.23 27.99 9.59
N GLY A 36 3.33 28.76 9.63
CA GLY A 36 3.34 30.22 9.77
C GLY A 36 3.64 30.71 11.18
N PHE A 37 4.33 29.92 12.01
CA PHE A 37 4.91 30.41 13.26
C PHE A 37 6.24 31.12 13.01
N SER A 38 6.58 32.10 13.86
CA SER A 38 7.89 32.75 13.80
C SER A 38 8.97 31.74 14.16
N GLU A 39 10.15 31.91 13.54
CA GLU A 39 11.29 31.01 13.73
C GLU A 39 11.72 30.91 15.19
N CYS A 40 11.85 32.05 15.87
CA CYS A 40 12.19 32.09 17.29
C CYS A 40 11.19 31.32 18.17
N TYR A 41 9.90 31.39 17.84
CA TYR A 41 8.87 30.65 18.57
C TYR A 41 8.92 29.15 18.28
N ALA A 42 9.07 28.77 17.01
CA ALA A 42 9.18 27.37 16.58
C ALA A 42 10.38 26.67 17.22
N THR A 43 11.53 27.34 17.34
CA THR A 43 12.75 26.73 17.90
C THR A 43 12.74 26.60 19.43
N LYS A 44 12.00 27.45 20.12
CA LYS A 44 11.95 27.47 21.60
C LYS A 44 10.77 26.69 22.18
N HIS A 45 9.64 26.64 21.48
CA HIS A 45 8.38 26.13 22.02
C HIS A 45 7.81 24.92 21.28
N GLN A 46 8.52 24.33 20.33
CA GLN A 46 8.16 23.10 19.64
C GLN A 46 7.79 21.95 20.57
N ALA A 47 8.59 21.71 21.61
CA ALA A 47 8.33 20.61 22.53
C ALA A 47 7.00 20.84 23.24
N ASP A 48 6.88 21.97 23.93
CA ASP A 48 5.69 22.35 24.69
C ASP A 48 4.44 22.44 23.81
N PHE A 49 4.56 23.00 22.59
CA PHE A 49 3.46 23.14 21.65
C PHE A 49 2.83 21.78 21.32
N PHE A 50 3.64 20.82 20.87
CA PHE A 50 3.17 19.48 20.52
C PHE A 50 2.82 18.63 21.75
N ASP A 51 3.34 18.96 22.93
CA ASP A 51 3.04 18.24 24.16
C ASP A 51 1.67 18.60 24.77
N ARG A 52 1.07 19.71 24.34
CA ARG A 52 -0.27 20.14 24.79
C ARG A 52 -1.29 19.01 24.59
N PRO A 53 -2.18 18.76 25.57
CA PRO A 53 -3.19 17.70 25.48
C PRO A 53 -4.02 17.76 24.19
N LEU A 54 -4.35 18.97 23.74
CA LEU A 54 -5.14 19.23 22.53
C LEU A 54 -4.38 18.85 21.24
N MET A 55 -3.06 19.12 21.16
CA MET A 55 -2.23 18.70 20.02
C MET A 55 -2.00 17.19 20.04
N LYS A 56 -1.69 16.60 21.21
CA LYS A 56 -1.53 15.15 21.37
C LYS A 56 -2.77 14.37 20.93
N ALA A 57 -3.96 14.81 21.37
CA ALA A 57 -5.21 14.18 20.98
C ALA A 57 -5.45 14.25 19.47
N ALA A 58 -5.18 15.40 18.85
CA ALA A 58 -5.31 15.60 17.40
C ALA A 58 -4.31 14.72 16.61
N LEU A 59 -3.04 14.67 17.03
CA LEU A 59 -2.02 13.81 16.45
C LEU A 59 -2.40 12.33 16.55
N ALA A 60 -2.80 11.87 17.73
CA ALA A 60 -3.22 10.48 17.94
C ALA A 60 -4.46 10.13 17.08
N LYS A 61 -5.42 11.06 16.95
CA LYS A 61 -6.57 10.89 16.05
C LYS A 61 -6.12 10.76 14.60
N ARG A 62 -5.25 11.63 14.11
CA ARG A 62 -4.74 11.57 12.73
C ARG A 62 -3.90 10.33 12.47
N GLN A 63 -3.05 9.91 13.41
CA GLN A 63 -2.30 8.67 13.31
C GLN A 63 -3.22 7.44 13.24
N ARG A 64 -4.28 7.37 14.06
CA ARG A 64 -5.27 6.28 13.97
C ARG A 64 -6.01 6.29 12.64
N SER A 65 -6.41 7.45 12.15
CA SER A 65 -7.07 7.56 10.84
C SER A 65 -6.12 7.25 9.67
N ALA A 66 -4.84 7.60 9.78
CA ALA A 66 -3.81 7.21 8.82
C ALA A 66 -3.62 5.69 8.85
N ARG A 67 -3.41 5.10 10.03
CA ARG A 67 -3.30 3.65 10.22
C ARG A 67 -4.50 2.91 9.61
N ARG A 68 -5.73 3.32 9.92
CA ARG A 68 -6.94 2.73 9.32
C ARG A 68 -7.03 2.85 7.80
N ARG A 69 -6.49 3.92 7.20
CA ARG A 69 -6.46 4.08 5.74
C ARG A 69 -5.36 3.25 5.09
N TYR A 70 -4.28 3.00 5.82
CA TYR A 70 -3.13 2.20 5.40
C TYR A 70 -3.12 0.81 6.02
N GLU A 71 -4.23 0.34 6.62
CA GLU A 71 -4.50 -1.06 6.98
C GLU A 71 -4.68 -1.89 5.68
N LEU A 72 -3.70 -1.80 4.78
CA LEU A 72 -2.98 -2.96 4.31
C LEU A 72 -2.45 -3.62 5.59
N ASP A 73 -3.28 -4.45 6.22
CA ASP A 73 -2.88 -5.22 7.39
C ASP A 73 -1.53 -5.89 7.08
N GLU A 74 -0.62 -6.02 8.04
CA GLU A 74 0.62 -6.75 7.81
C GLU A 74 0.30 -8.15 7.26
N ASP A 75 -0.82 -8.73 7.74
CA ASP A 75 -1.43 -9.94 7.22
C ASP A 75 -1.86 -9.82 5.76
N TRP A 76 -2.43 -8.69 5.31
CA TRP A 76 -2.78 -8.47 3.91
C TRP A 76 -1.52 -8.45 3.03
N VAL A 77 -0.46 -7.78 3.48
CA VAL A 77 0.82 -7.72 2.74
C VAL A 77 1.46 -9.10 2.66
N ILE A 78 1.47 -9.84 3.78
CA ILE A 78 1.98 -11.21 3.85
C ILE A 78 1.16 -12.12 2.93
N GLN A 79 -0.18 -12.06 2.98
CA GLN A 79 -1.05 -12.85 2.11
C GLN A 79 -0.82 -12.55 0.63
N ARG A 80 -0.58 -11.29 0.28
CA ARG A 80 -0.27 -10.89 -1.10
C ARG A 80 1.08 -11.45 -1.55
N LEU A 81 2.10 -11.35 -0.70
CA LEU A 81 3.44 -11.89 -0.98
C LEU A 81 3.43 -13.43 -1.08
N MET A 82 2.69 -14.11 -0.21
CA MET A 82 2.50 -15.56 -0.28
C MET A 82 1.79 -15.98 -1.58
N ARG A 83 0.75 -15.25 -2.00
CA ARG A 83 0.05 -15.52 -3.27
C ARG A 83 0.97 -15.39 -4.47
N ILE A 84 1.85 -14.39 -4.45
CA ILE A 84 2.88 -14.18 -5.47
C ILE A 84 3.86 -15.36 -5.48
N ALA A 85 4.47 -15.67 -4.33
CA ALA A 85 5.43 -16.76 -4.21
C ALA A 85 4.87 -18.13 -4.63
N ASN A 86 3.58 -18.38 -4.37
CA ASN A 86 2.91 -19.65 -4.69
C ASN A 86 2.26 -19.66 -6.09
N GLY A 87 2.33 -18.58 -6.86
CA GLY A 87 1.66 -18.48 -8.16
C GLY A 87 2.07 -19.57 -9.14
N GLY A 88 3.35 -19.94 -9.14
CA GLY A 88 3.87 -21.04 -9.96
C GLY A 88 3.27 -22.41 -9.60
N GLU A 89 3.03 -22.67 -8.33
CA GLU A 89 2.42 -23.91 -7.84
C GLU A 89 0.92 -23.97 -8.14
N VAL A 90 0.21 -22.87 -7.87
CA VAL A 90 -1.23 -22.72 -8.18
C VAL A 90 -1.50 -22.96 -9.67
N LEU A 91 -0.64 -22.43 -10.54
CA LEU A 91 -0.81 -22.55 -11.98
C LEU A 91 -0.33 -23.89 -12.54
N ALA A 92 0.55 -24.62 -11.83
CA ALA A 92 1.16 -25.86 -12.34
C ALA A 92 0.13 -26.91 -12.77
N LYS A 93 -1.01 -27.00 -12.07
CA LYS A 93 -2.09 -27.96 -12.38
C LYS A 93 -2.77 -27.73 -13.74
N PHE A 94 -2.61 -26.54 -14.32
CA PHE A 94 -3.13 -26.19 -15.64
C PHE A 94 -2.17 -26.56 -16.77
N LYS A 95 -0.96 -27.06 -16.46
CA LYS A 95 -0.06 -27.62 -17.47
C LYS A 95 -0.52 -29.03 -17.84
N LYS A 96 -0.87 -29.23 -19.11
CA LYS A 96 -1.22 -30.53 -19.67
C LYS A 96 -0.22 -30.95 -20.72
N VAL A 97 0.12 -32.24 -20.70
CA VAL A 97 0.90 -32.88 -21.76
C VAL A 97 -0.09 -33.31 -22.84
N GLN A 98 0.14 -32.87 -24.07
CA GLN A 98 -0.64 -33.27 -25.23
C GLN A 98 -0.18 -34.63 -25.77
N GLY A 99 -0.97 -35.22 -26.68
CA GLY A 99 -0.67 -36.54 -27.25
C GLY A 99 0.62 -36.61 -28.07
N ASP A 100 1.14 -35.46 -28.53
CA ASP A 100 2.42 -35.31 -29.21
C ASP A 100 3.61 -35.11 -28.25
N GLY A 101 3.37 -35.13 -26.94
CA GLY A 101 4.38 -34.88 -25.90
C GLY A 101 4.65 -33.39 -25.64
N SER A 102 3.98 -32.47 -26.32
CA SER A 102 4.10 -31.03 -26.07
C SER A 102 3.39 -30.62 -24.79
N LEU A 103 3.85 -29.51 -24.18
CA LEU A 103 3.22 -28.92 -23.00
C LEU A 103 2.29 -27.78 -23.43
N ALA A 104 1.05 -27.83 -22.98
CA ALA A 104 0.07 -26.77 -23.19
C ALA A 104 -0.58 -26.34 -21.87
N TRP A 105 -1.08 -25.12 -21.86
CA TRP A 105 -1.83 -24.56 -20.74
C TRP A 105 -3.32 -24.71 -21.00
N ASP A 106 -4.06 -25.28 -20.05
CA ASP A 106 -5.50 -25.43 -20.09
C ASP A 106 -6.12 -24.80 -18.84
N PHE A 107 -6.73 -23.62 -19.01
CA PHE A 107 -7.39 -22.86 -17.94
C PHE A 107 -8.92 -23.01 -17.94
N THR A 108 -9.48 -23.96 -18.67
CA THR A 108 -10.94 -24.07 -18.88
C THR A 108 -11.74 -24.31 -17.58
N GLY A 109 -11.07 -24.73 -16.50
CA GLY A 109 -11.66 -24.90 -15.16
C GLY A 109 -11.05 -23.99 -14.09
N ALA A 110 -10.33 -22.93 -14.46
CA ALA A 110 -9.71 -22.03 -13.50
C ALA A 110 -10.74 -21.12 -12.83
N THR A 111 -10.64 -20.96 -11.52
CA THR A 111 -11.41 -19.97 -10.75
C THR A 111 -10.83 -18.56 -10.96
N GLU A 112 -11.62 -17.52 -10.69
CA GLU A 112 -11.13 -16.13 -10.78
C GLU A 112 -9.89 -15.91 -9.91
N ASP A 113 -9.86 -16.43 -8.69
CA ASP A 113 -8.70 -16.33 -7.79
C ASP A 113 -7.44 -16.96 -8.38
N GLU A 114 -7.56 -18.07 -9.09
CA GLU A 114 -6.42 -18.74 -9.73
C GLU A 114 -5.93 -17.99 -10.96
N LEU A 115 -6.84 -17.39 -11.73
CA LEU A 115 -6.49 -16.52 -12.85
C LEU A 115 -5.77 -15.25 -12.36
N THR A 116 -6.05 -14.75 -11.15
CA THR A 116 -5.31 -13.60 -10.58
C THR A 116 -3.83 -13.89 -10.28
N ALA A 117 -3.42 -15.16 -10.26
CA ALA A 117 -2.01 -15.53 -10.13
C ALA A 117 -1.21 -15.34 -11.44
N ILE A 118 -1.91 -15.18 -12.59
CA ILE A 118 -1.29 -14.91 -13.89
C ILE A 118 -0.92 -13.43 -13.94
N ASN A 119 0.38 -13.14 -13.96
CA ASN A 119 0.88 -11.77 -14.08
C ASN A 119 1.15 -11.40 -15.55
N GLU A 120 1.59 -12.37 -16.36
CA GLU A 120 1.88 -12.17 -17.78
C GLU A 120 1.45 -13.41 -18.59
N LEU A 121 0.79 -13.18 -19.73
CA LEU A 121 0.53 -14.21 -20.74
C LEU A 121 1.13 -13.76 -22.07
N THR A 122 2.22 -14.40 -22.49
CA THR A 122 2.88 -14.13 -23.78
C THR A 122 2.58 -15.26 -24.76
N VAL A 123 2.01 -14.93 -25.91
CA VAL A 123 1.84 -15.87 -27.03
C VAL A 123 2.82 -15.47 -28.13
N THR A 124 3.75 -16.35 -28.47
CA THR A 124 4.71 -16.14 -29.55
C THR A 124 4.39 -17.08 -30.70
N THR A 125 4.01 -16.53 -31.84
CA THR A 125 3.81 -17.28 -33.07
C THR A 125 5.04 -17.13 -33.96
N ARG A 126 5.64 -18.25 -34.37
CA ARG A 126 6.77 -18.28 -35.30
C ARG A 126 6.46 -19.28 -36.42
N ARG A 127 6.70 -18.90 -37.68
CA ARG A 127 6.80 -19.87 -38.78
C ARG A 127 8.18 -20.51 -38.80
N ASP A 128 8.23 -21.82 -38.90
CA ASP A 128 9.49 -22.55 -39.11
C ASP A 128 9.94 -22.48 -40.57
N ALA A 129 11.07 -23.14 -40.87
CA ALA A 129 11.64 -23.16 -42.22
C ALA A 129 10.85 -24.05 -43.20
N GLN A 130 9.99 -24.95 -42.70
CA GLN A 130 9.09 -25.79 -43.48
C GLN A 130 7.72 -25.11 -43.75
N GLY A 131 7.44 -23.99 -43.08
CA GLY A 131 6.18 -23.24 -43.21
C GLY A 131 5.16 -23.55 -42.13
N ASP A 132 5.48 -24.42 -41.16
CA ASP A 132 4.62 -24.77 -40.04
C ASP A 132 4.57 -23.65 -38.99
N GLU A 133 3.39 -23.44 -38.43
CA GLU A 133 3.14 -22.40 -37.42
C GLU A 133 3.38 -22.95 -36.01
N ILE A 134 4.45 -22.48 -35.37
CA ILE A 134 4.79 -22.82 -33.99
C ILE A 134 4.20 -21.75 -33.08
N ILE A 135 3.24 -22.16 -32.24
CA ILE A 135 2.66 -21.32 -31.20
C ILE A 135 3.30 -21.68 -29.86
N LYS A 136 4.03 -20.74 -29.27
CA LYS A 136 4.65 -20.89 -27.95
C LYS A 136 3.94 -19.99 -26.94
N VAL A 137 3.40 -20.58 -25.89
CA VAL A 137 2.76 -19.85 -24.79
C VAL A 137 3.70 -19.81 -23.59
N LYS A 138 4.03 -18.61 -23.12
CA LYS A 138 4.74 -18.36 -21.87
C LYS A 138 3.75 -17.75 -20.88
N VAL A 139 3.67 -18.32 -19.69
CA VAL A 139 2.90 -17.79 -18.58
C VAL A 139 3.88 -17.34 -17.51
N GLY A 140 3.89 -16.06 -17.20
CA GLY A 140 4.61 -15.50 -16.06
C GLY A 140 3.69 -15.47 -14.84
N SER A 141 4.08 -16.17 -13.78
CA SER A 141 3.54 -15.89 -12.44
C SER A 141 4.30 -14.70 -11.85
N ALA A 142 3.67 -13.99 -10.92
CA ALA A 142 4.33 -12.95 -10.13
C ALA A 142 5.49 -13.53 -9.31
#